data_AF-K2C553-F1
#
_entry.id   AF-K2C553-F1
#
_cell.length_a   1.000
_cell.length_b   1.000
_cell.length_c   1.000
_cell.angle_alpha   90.00
_cell.angle_beta   90.00
_cell.angle_gamma   90.00
#
_symmetry.space_group_name_H-M   'P 1'
#
loop_
_entity.id
_entity.type
_entity.pdbx_description
1 polymer ?
#
loop_
_entity_poly.entity_id
_entity_poly.type
_entity_poly.pdbx_seq_one_letter_code
_entity_poly.pdbx_strand_id
1 'polypeptide(L)' 'MKREIINNVCWVGKIDWELKKFHGDDYSTHKGSTYNSYLIREEKNILIDTVWAPFADEFVENLASEIDLNKI' A
#
# COMPACT_ATOMS: atom_id res chain seq x y z
N MET A 1 -0.26 -3.11 -8.34
CA MET A 1 -0.38 -4.60 -8.32
C MET A 1 -1.28 -5.03 -7.16
N LYS A 2 -2.59 -5.12 -7.39
CA LYS A 2 -3.57 -5.59 -6.41
C LYS A 2 -3.42 -7.07 -6.09
N ARG A 3 -3.60 -7.44 -4.82
CA ARG A 3 -3.72 -8.83 -4.37
C ARG A 3 -4.99 -9.02 -3.56
N GLU A 4 -5.78 -10.04 -3.90
CA GLU A 4 -6.94 -10.41 -3.10
C GLU A 4 -6.48 -11.03 -1.77
N ILE A 5 -7.07 -10.58 -0.67
CA ILE A 5 -6.80 -11.12 0.68
C ILE A 5 -7.95 -12.01 1.11
N ILE A 6 -9.17 -11.46 1.12
CA ILE A 6 -10.40 -12.18 1.43
C ILE A 6 -11.59 -11.42 0.86
N ASN A 7 -12.52 -12.13 0.22
CA ASN A 7 -13.76 -11.56 -0.33
C ASN A 7 -13.48 -10.32 -1.19
N ASN A 8 -13.93 -9.16 -0.72
CA ASN A 8 -13.84 -7.86 -1.34
C ASN A 8 -12.70 -6.98 -0.78
N VAL A 9 -11.83 -7.56 0.06
CA VAL A 9 -10.67 -6.91 0.65
C VAL A 9 -9.44 -7.23 -0.17
N CYS A 10 -8.81 -6.18 -0.69
CA CYS A 10 -7.64 -6.30 -1.55
C CYS A 10 -6.47 -5.49 -0.99
N TRP A 11 -5.29 -6.08 -0.94
CA TRP A 11 -4.06 -5.37 -0.66
C TRP A 11 -3.62 -4.57 -1.89
N VAL A 12 -3.32 -3.29 -1.65
CA VAL A 12 -2.87 -2.30 -2.64
C VAL A 12 -1.61 -1.57 -2.18
N GLY A 13 -0.89 -2.13 -1.21
CA GLY A 13 0.30 -1.53 -0.61
C GLY A 13 1.57 -1.65 -1.45
N LYS A 14 2.71 -1.47 -0.78
CA LYS A 14 4.05 -1.53 -1.37
C LYS A 14 4.96 -2.50 -0.61
N ILE A 15 5.72 -3.29 -1.36
CA ILE A 15 6.86 -4.06 -0.84
C ILE A 15 8.12 -3.25 -1.10
N ASP A 16 8.91 -3.04 -0.05
CA ASP A 16 10.19 -2.33 -0.09
C ASP A 16 11.32 -3.29 0.30
N TRP A 17 11.92 -3.90 -0.71
CA TRP A 17 13.05 -4.82 -0.54
C TRP A 17 14.35 -4.11 -0.18
N GLU A 18 14.47 -2.82 -0.53
CA GLU A 18 15.71 -2.05 -0.41
C GLU A 18 15.84 -1.35 0.95
N LEU A 19 14.78 -1.30 1.75
CA LEU A 19 14.82 -0.75 3.10
C LEU A 19 15.83 -1.51 3.96
N LYS A 20 16.85 -0.79 4.44
CA LYS A 20 17.88 -1.32 5.36
C LYS A 20 17.78 -0.75 6.77
N LYS A 21 17.18 0.42 6.90
CA LYS A 21 17.20 1.26 8.12
C LYS A 21 15.85 1.94 8.29
N PHE A 22 15.35 1.96 9.51
CA PHE A 22 14.08 2.58 9.88
C PHE A 22 14.30 3.43 11.13
N HIS A 23 13.76 4.65 11.14
CA HIS A 23 14.08 5.67 12.15
C HIS A 23 15.60 5.92 12.31
N GLY A 24 16.31 6.15 11.21
CA GLY A 24 17.76 6.33 11.23
C GLY A 24 18.46 5.01 11.56
N ASP A 25 19.31 5.00 12.58
CA ASP A 25 20.08 3.81 12.99
C ASP A 25 19.42 3.05 14.15
N ASP A 26 18.26 3.49 14.63
CA ASP A 26 17.56 2.89 15.77
C ASP A 26 17.02 1.48 15.45
N TYR A 27 16.72 1.21 14.18
CA TYR A 27 16.19 -0.07 13.74
C TYR A 27 16.70 -0.48 12.36
N SER A 28 17.28 -1.67 12.27
CA SER A 28 17.78 -2.24 11.00
C SER A 28 16.82 -3.28 10.44
N THR A 29 16.55 -3.20 9.13
CA THR A 29 15.73 -4.16 8.39
C THR A 29 16.61 -4.94 7.41
N HIS A 30 16.95 -6.19 7.74
CA HIS A 30 17.84 -7.00 6.89
C HIS A 30 17.11 -7.77 5.78
N LYS A 31 15.78 -7.68 5.72
CA LYS A 31 14.93 -8.40 4.77
C LYS A 31 13.88 -7.49 4.11
N GLY A 32 14.16 -6.19 4.07
CA GLY A 32 13.19 -5.17 3.63
C GLY A 32 12.03 -5.02 4.61
N SER A 33 10.96 -4.38 4.13
CA SER A 33 9.69 -4.21 4.83
C SER A 33 8.54 -4.05 3.83
N THR A 34 7.33 -3.86 4.35
CA THR A 34 6.12 -3.60 3.55
C THR A 34 5.32 -2.46 4.17
N TYR A 35 4.74 -1.62 3.32
CA TYR A 35 3.73 -0.64 3.71
C TYR A 35 2.38 -1.16 3.23
N ASN A 36 1.57 -1.66 4.17
CA ASN A 36 0.31 -2.31 3.83
C ASN A 36 -0.82 -1.28 3.75
N SER A 37 -1.51 -1.28 2.63
CA SER A 37 -2.73 -0.50 2.40
C SER A 37 -3.77 -1.43 1.78
N TYR A 38 -5.05 -1.20 2.12
CA TYR A 38 -6.14 -2.09 1.74
C TYR A 38 -7.28 -1.31 1.10
N LEU A 39 -7.78 -1.83 -0.02
CA LEU A 39 -8.98 -1.35 -0.70
C LEU A 39 -10.11 -2.36 -0.46
N ILE A 40 -11.16 -1.92 0.21
CA ILE A 40 -12.37 -2.69 0.49
C ILE A 40 -13.49 -2.16 -0.39
N ARG A 41 -14.24 -3.05 -1.07
CA ARG A 41 -15.32 -2.67 -1.98
C ARG A 41 -16.63 -3.32 -1.57
N GLU A 42 -17.52 -2.56 -0.95
CA GLU A 42 -18.91 -2.98 -0.65
C GLU A 42 -19.89 -1.99 -1.30
N GLU A 43 -20.98 -1.66 -0.61
CA GLU A 43 -21.82 -0.50 -0.90
C GLU A 43 -21.01 0.81 -0.96
N LYS A 44 -19.93 0.90 -0.16
CA LYS A 44 -18.94 1.97 -0.23
C LYS A 44 -17.56 1.40 -0.51
N ASN A 45 -16.72 2.19 -1.16
CA ASN A 45 -15.30 1.88 -1.29
C ASN A 45 -14.57 2.53 -0.12
N ILE A 46 -13.62 1.80 0.48
CA ILE A 46 -12.85 2.27 1.62
C ILE A 46 -11.38 1.97 1.35
N LEU A 47 -10.54 2.99 1.47
CA LEU A 47 -9.09 2.84 1.51
C LEU A 47 -8.61 2.91 2.96
N ILE A 48 -7.90 1.89 3.41
CA ILE A 48 -7.25 1.83 4.72
C ILE A 48 -5.77 2.09 4.52
N ASP A 49 -5.27 3.11 5.22
CA ASP A 49 -3.87 3.56 5.21
C ASP A 49 -3.32 3.88 3.80
N THR A 50 -2.08 4.34 3.77
CA THR A 50 -1.31 4.62 2.55
C THR A 50 0.10 4.06 2.71
N VAL A 51 1.02 4.44 1.81
CA VAL A 51 2.43 4.01 1.86
C VAL A 51 3.35 5.16 2.25
N TRP A 52 4.62 4.84 2.50
CA TRP A 52 5.63 5.85 2.78
C TRP A 52 5.82 6.83 1.61
N ALA A 53 6.03 8.11 1.94
CA ALA A 53 6.00 9.22 0.99
C ALA A 53 6.85 9.06 -0.29
N PRO A 54 8.06 8.47 -0.26
CA PRO A 54 8.84 8.23 -1.48
C PRO A 54 8.18 7.30 -2.50
N PHE A 55 7.17 6.54 -2.10
CA PHE A 55 6.37 5.68 -2.97
C PHE A 55 4.99 6.28 -3.29
N ALA A 56 4.73 7.54 -2.94
CA ALA A 56 3.40 8.15 -3.09
C ALA A 56 2.93 8.17 -4.55
N ASP A 57 3.77 8.60 -5.48
CA ASP A 57 3.39 8.69 -6.91
C ASP A 57 3.08 7.30 -7.48
N GLU A 58 3.97 6.32 -7.24
CA GLU A 58 3.76 4.92 -7.64
C GLU A 58 2.47 4.35 -7.03
N PHE A 59 2.18 4.67 -5.77
CA PHE A 59 0.98 4.20 -5.08
C PHE A 59 -0.29 4.80 -5.69
N VAL A 60 -0.31 6.11 -5.97
CA VAL A 60 -1.45 6.77 -6.60
C VAL A 60 -1.69 6.25 -8.01
N GLU A 61 -0.63 6.07 -8.81
CA GLU A 61 -0.72 5.49 -10.15
C GLU A 61 -1.28 4.05 -10.12
N ASN A 62 -0.76 3.22 -9.21
CA ASN A 62 -1.28 1.87 -9.01
C ASN A 62 -2.75 1.90 -8.57
N LEU A 63 -3.11 2.74 -7.59
CA LEU A 63 -4.48 2.80 -7.08
C LEU A 63 -5.48 3.27 -8.15
N ALA A 64 -5.09 4.27 -8.96
CA ALA A 64 -5.89 4.77 -10.09
C ALA A 64 -6.14 3.70 -11.16
N SER A 65 -5.24 2.72 -11.30
CA SER A 65 -5.45 1.56 -12.19
C SER A 65 -6.45 0.54 -11.62
N GLU A 66 -6.72 0.58 -10.32
CA GLU A 66 -7.56 -0.40 -9.62
C GLU A 66 -8.97 0.13 -9.32
N ILE A 67 -9.14 1.45 -9.23
CA ILE A 67 -10.40 2.15 -8.97
C ILE A 67 -10.34 3.63 -9.41
N ASP A 68 -11.48 4.21 -9.81
CA ASP A 68 -11.62 5.66 -9.96
C ASP A 68 -11.44 6.34 -8.59
N LEU A 69 -10.42 7.19 -8.48
CA LEU A 69 -10.05 7.84 -7.22
C LEU A 69 -11.17 8.72 -6.64
N ASN A 70 -12.11 9.19 -7.46
CA ASN A 70 -13.27 9.96 -6.99
C ASN A 70 -14.37 9.09 -6.34
N LYS A 71 -14.19 7.77 -6.28
CA LYS A 71 -15.15 6.82 -5.71
C LYS A 71 -14.72 6.23 -4.37
N ILE A 72 -13.60 6.68 -3.82
CA ILE A 72 -13.06 6.28 -2.51
C ILE A 72 -13.48 7.30 -1.45
#